data_AF-A0A2V6KH56-F1
#
_entry.id   AF-A0A2V6KH56-F1
#
_cell.length_a   1.000
_cell.length_b   1.000
_cell.length_c   1.000
_cell.angle_alpha   90.00
_cell.angle_beta   90.00
_cell.angle_gamma   90.00
#
_symmetry.space_group_name_H-M   'P 1'
#
loop_
_entity.id
_entity.type
_entity.pdbx_description
1 polymer ?
#
loop_
_entity_poly.entity_id
_entity_poly.type
_entity_poly.pdbx_seq_one_letter_code
_entity_poly.pdbx_strand_id
1 'polypeptide(L)'
;MSERIYFGNIKEGIEPPNLIEVQANSYIDFLQKDVPYSKRKNQGLQAVFKEVFPIESYDEKAVLDFSHYDIGEPKLTALEAQREGQTYSAPLHVTFQLREEKGTKEEKVYMGEIPLMTPQGTFVVNGAERVVVSQLHRSPGIAFESTVHVNGKVLYSFRIIPDRGSWIEVQFDTADLLY
;
A
#
# COMPACT_ATOMS: atom_id res chain seq x y z
N MET A 1 -2.76 -39.43 -22.64
CA MET A 1 -1.95 -38.19 -22.51
C MET A 1 -0.51 -38.58 -22.79
N SER A 2 0.19 -37.84 -23.64
CA SER A 2 1.61 -38.08 -23.92
C SER A 2 2.46 -37.70 -22.70
N GLU A 3 3.36 -38.57 -22.26
CA GLU A 3 4.32 -38.23 -21.20
C GLU A 3 5.37 -37.25 -21.72
N ARG A 4 5.66 -36.22 -20.91
CA ARG A 4 6.72 -35.25 -21.20
C ARG A 4 8.08 -35.85 -20.86
N ILE A 5 8.95 -35.96 -21.85
CA ILE A 5 10.32 -36.45 -21.68
C ILE A 5 11.24 -35.27 -21.32
N TYR A 6 12.04 -35.44 -20.26
CA TYR A 6 13.03 -34.45 -19.81
C TYR A 6 14.45 -34.97 -20.13
N PHE A 7 15.28 -34.12 -20.75
CA PHE A 7 16.66 -34.46 -21.14
C PHE A 7 17.73 -33.80 -20.26
N GLY A 8 17.31 -33.05 -19.23
CA GLY A 8 18.22 -32.34 -18.32
C GLY A 8 18.82 -33.27 -17.26
N ASN A 9 20.09 -33.06 -16.93
CA ASN A 9 20.80 -33.82 -15.89
C ASN A 9 20.79 -33.14 -14.50
N ILE A 10 20.33 -31.88 -14.43
CA ILE A 10 20.25 -31.11 -13.19
C ILE A 10 18.90 -31.42 -12.52
N LYS A 11 18.93 -31.77 -11.23
CA LYS A 11 17.72 -31.97 -10.43
C LYS A 11 17.19 -30.63 -9.94
N GLU A 12 15.89 -30.41 -10.07
CA GLU A 12 15.21 -29.23 -9.51
C GLU A 12 15.30 -29.29 -7.97
N GLY A 13 15.88 -28.25 -7.37
CA GLY A 13 16.08 -28.17 -5.91
C GLY A 13 14.87 -27.61 -5.16
N ILE A 14 14.00 -26.88 -5.85
CA ILE A 14 12.76 -26.30 -5.35
C ILE A 14 11.71 -26.30 -6.47
N GLU A 15 10.45 -26.42 -6.11
CA GLU A 15 9.35 -26.21 -7.06
C GLU A 15 9.20 -24.71 -7.37
N PRO A 16 8.78 -24.36 -8.61
CA PRO A 16 8.45 -22.98 -8.94
C PRO A 16 7.38 -22.42 -7.99
N PRO A 17 7.56 -21.20 -7.46
CA PRO A 17 6.56 -20.58 -6.59
C PRO A 17 5.32 -20.16 -7.37
N ASN A 18 4.31 -19.68 -6.66
CA ASN A 18 3.15 -19.08 -7.30
C ASN A 18 3.56 -17.75 -7.96
N LEU A 19 3.54 -17.72 -9.30
CA LEU A 19 4.05 -16.59 -10.08
C LEU A 19 3.25 -15.28 -9.92
N ILE A 20 2.04 -15.34 -9.34
CA ILE A 20 1.21 -14.16 -9.05
C ILE A 20 1.17 -13.82 -7.55
N GLU A 21 1.96 -14.50 -6.72
CA GLU A 21 1.93 -14.35 -5.27
C GLU A 21 2.22 -12.92 -4.81
N VAL A 22 3.10 -12.20 -5.51
CA VAL A 22 3.46 -10.82 -5.17
C VAL A 22 2.23 -9.91 -5.23
N GLN A 23 1.41 -10.04 -6.28
CA GLN A 23 0.20 -9.25 -6.44
C GLN A 23 -0.85 -9.65 -5.39
N ALA A 24 -1.09 -10.96 -5.26
CA ALA A 24 -2.10 -11.50 -4.36
C ALA A 24 -1.80 -11.17 -2.89
N ASN A 25 -0.58 -11.48 -2.43
CA ASN A 25 -0.19 -11.28 -1.04
C ASN A 25 -0.18 -9.80 -0.68
N SER A 26 0.33 -8.93 -1.56
CA SER A 26 0.33 -7.48 -1.31
C SER A 26 -1.08 -6.93 -1.07
N TYR A 27 -2.09 -7.43 -1.80
CA TYR A 27 -3.46 -6.95 -1.65
C TYR A 27 -4.18 -7.55 -0.46
N ILE A 28 -3.92 -8.83 -0.15
CA ILE A 28 -4.37 -9.50 1.08
C ILE A 28 -3.83 -8.77 2.31
N ASP A 29 -2.53 -8.46 2.31
CA ASP A 29 -1.86 -7.73 3.38
C ASP A 29 -2.37 -6.30 3.54
N PHE A 30 -2.73 -5.65 2.42
CA PHE A 30 -3.33 -4.32 2.42
C PHE A 30 -4.72 -4.31 3.05
N LEU A 31 -5.60 -5.22 2.63
CA LEU A 31 -7.00 -5.25 3.06
C LEU A 31 -7.21 -5.91 4.42
N GLN A 32 -6.47 -6.98 4.73
CA GLN A 32 -6.67 -7.84 5.91
C GLN A 32 -8.14 -8.22 6.15
N LYS A 33 -8.92 -8.42 5.06
CA LYS A 33 -10.39 -8.57 5.13
C LYS A 33 -10.82 -9.80 5.95
N ASP A 34 -10.07 -10.90 5.80
CA ASP A 34 -10.37 -12.20 6.42
C ASP A 34 -9.72 -12.34 7.81
N VAL A 35 -9.09 -11.27 8.33
CA VAL A 35 -8.45 -11.24 9.64
C VAL A 35 -9.38 -10.52 10.63
N PRO A 36 -9.72 -11.15 11.78
CA PRO A 36 -10.48 -10.48 12.84
C PRO A 36 -9.80 -9.17 13.27
N TYR A 37 -10.57 -8.11 13.50
CA TYR A 37 -10.04 -6.77 13.78
C TYR A 37 -9.00 -6.77 14.92
N SER A 38 -9.18 -7.60 15.95
CA SER A 38 -8.30 -7.71 17.11
C SER A 38 -6.94 -8.36 16.82
N LYS A 39 -6.80 -9.02 15.66
CA LYS A 39 -5.59 -9.71 15.22
C LYS A 39 -4.94 -9.06 14.00
N ARG A 40 -5.50 -7.96 13.48
CA ARG A 40 -4.93 -7.24 12.33
C ARG A 40 -3.58 -6.65 12.69
N LYS A 41 -2.60 -6.86 11.81
CA LYS A 41 -1.28 -6.25 11.91
C LYS A 41 -1.40 -4.75 11.59
N ASN A 42 -0.50 -3.95 12.14
CA ASN A 42 -0.41 -2.52 11.83
C ASN A 42 0.22 -2.30 10.44
N GLN A 43 -0.50 -2.67 9.39
CA GLN A 43 -0.09 -2.56 7.98
C GLN A 43 -1.33 -2.29 7.11
N GLY A 44 -1.14 -1.85 5.86
CA GLY A 44 -2.24 -1.63 4.93
C GLY A 44 -3.27 -0.62 5.45
N LEU A 45 -4.56 -0.90 5.27
CA LEU A 45 -5.66 -0.06 5.75
C LEU A 45 -5.59 0.20 7.26
N GLN A 46 -5.20 -0.81 8.05
CA GLN A 46 -5.09 -0.68 9.50
C GLN A 46 -4.04 0.36 9.90
N ALA A 47 -2.88 0.37 9.23
CA ALA A 47 -1.84 1.36 9.48
C ALA A 47 -2.26 2.76 9.06
N VAL A 48 -2.94 2.89 7.91
CA VAL A 48 -3.44 4.18 7.42
C VAL A 48 -4.39 4.82 8.43
N PHE A 49 -5.37 4.07 8.96
CA PHE A 49 -6.27 4.63 9.95
C PHE A 49 -5.56 4.96 11.27
N LYS A 50 -4.63 4.12 11.73
CA LYS A 50 -3.85 4.38 12.95
C LYS A 50 -2.84 5.52 12.82
N GLU A 51 -2.42 5.87 11.60
CA GLU A 51 -1.54 7.02 11.34
C GLU A 51 -2.33 8.33 11.41
N VAL A 52 -3.59 8.31 10.95
CA VAL A 52 -4.44 9.52 10.88
C VAL A 52 -5.17 9.79 12.19
N PHE A 53 -5.58 8.75 12.92
CA PHE A 53 -6.37 8.86 14.15
C PHE A 53 -5.54 8.57 15.41
N PRO A 54 -5.81 9.26 16.53
CA PRO A 54 -6.96 10.14 16.77
C PRO A 54 -6.84 11.54 16.14
N ILE A 55 -7.99 12.17 15.87
CA ILE A 55 -8.09 13.58 15.47
C ILE A 55 -8.73 14.35 16.62
N GLU A 56 -8.07 15.40 17.08
CA GLU A 56 -8.52 16.24 18.19
C GLU A 56 -9.06 17.58 17.67
N SER A 57 -10.12 18.09 18.30
CA SER A 57 -10.64 19.42 18.00
C SER A 57 -9.67 20.50 18.51
N TYR A 58 -9.69 21.67 17.87
CA TYR A 58 -8.83 22.80 18.24
C TYR A 58 -9.00 23.27 19.69
N ASP A 59 -10.20 23.10 20.25
CA ASP A 59 -10.53 23.44 21.64
C ASP A 59 -10.36 22.28 22.62
N GLU A 60 -9.83 21.13 22.17
CA GLU A 60 -9.56 19.92 22.95
C GLU A 60 -10.81 19.29 23.60
N LYS A 61 -12.01 19.68 23.18
CA LYS A 61 -13.28 19.16 23.74
C LYS A 61 -13.80 17.90 23.06
N ALA A 62 -13.30 17.59 21.87
CA ALA A 62 -13.72 16.44 21.10
C ALA A 62 -12.51 15.68 20.54
N VAL A 63 -12.56 14.35 20.65
CA VAL A 63 -11.58 13.44 20.07
C VAL A 63 -12.31 12.41 19.23
N LEU A 64 -12.02 12.37 17.93
CA LEU A 64 -12.49 11.34 17.02
C LEU A 64 -11.41 10.27 16.88
N ASP A 65 -11.75 9.03 17.20
CA ASP A 65 -10.82 7.90 17.18
C ASP A 65 -11.32 6.79 16.26
N PHE A 66 -10.38 6.01 15.73
CA PHE A 66 -10.64 4.86 14.87
C PHE A 66 -10.75 3.58 15.72
N SER A 67 -11.85 2.85 15.59
CA SER A 67 -12.06 1.56 16.27
C SER A 67 -11.63 0.38 15.38
N HIS A 68 -12.35 0.18 14.28
CA HIS A 68 -12.11 -0.90 13.32
C HIS A 68 -12.78 -0.60 11.98
N TYR A 69 -12.50 -1.43 10.97
CA TYR A 69 -13.16 -1.36 9.66
C TYR A 69 -13.68 -2.73 9.21
N ASP A 70 -14.73 -2.72 8.40
CA ASP A 70 -15.32 -3.89 7.76
C ASP A 70 -15.36 -3.66 6.25
N ILE A 71 -14.95 -4.68 5.50
CA ILE A 71 -15.16 -4.73 4.05
C ILE A 71 -16.33 -5.69 3.84
N GLY A 72 -17.42 -5.18 3.27
CA GLY A 72 -18.60 -5.99 2.99
C GLY A 72 -18.42 -6.94 1.81
N GLU A 73 -19.50 -7.59 1.42
CA GLU A 73 -19.52 -8.43 0.23
C GLU A 73 -19.68 -7.59 -1.05
N PRO A 74 -19.03 -7.99 -2.16
CA PRO A 74 -19.23 -7.33 -3.43
C PRO A 74 -20.65 -7.55 -3.95
N LYS A 75 -21.23 -6.53 -4.60
CA LYS A 75 -22.59 -6.60 -5.15
C LYS A 75 -22.70 -7.51 -6.37
N LEU A 76 -21.60 -7.66 -7.10
CA LEU A 76 -21.49 -8.42 -8.34
C LEU A 76 -20.26 -9.31 -8.27
N THR A 77 -20.28 -10.41 -9.00
CA THR A 77 -19.06 -11.16 -9.32
C THR A 77 -18.18 -10.39 -10.31
N ALA A 78 -16.90 -10.74 -10.40
CA ALA A 78 -15.99 -10.12 -11.36
C ALA A 78 -16.48 -10.27 -12.82
N LEU A 79 -17.06 -11.42 -13.17
CA LEU A 79 -17.59 -11.68 -14.51
C LEU A 79 -18.83 -10.85 -14.83
N GLU A 80 -19.73 -10.67 -13.86
CA GLU A 80 -20.91 -9.80 -14.02
C GLU A 80 -20.48 -8.34 -14.16
N ALA A 81 -19.55 -7.87 -13.33
CA ALA A 81 -19.00 -6.53 -13.44
C ALA A 81 -18.38 -6.28 -14.83
N GLN A 82 -17.68 -7.25 -15.40
CA GLN A 82 -17.17 -7.18 -16.78
C GLN A 82 -18.31 -7.03 -17.81
N ARG A 83 -19.32 -7.90 -17.73
CA ARG A 83 -20.44 -7.92 -18.68
C ARG A 83 -21.31 -6.67 -18.62
N GLU A 84 -21.49 -6.11 -17.43
CA GLU A 84 -22.36 -4.96 -17.20
C GLU A 84 -21.64 -3.61 -17.26
N GLY A 85 -20.33 -3.60 -17.50
CA GLY A 85 -19.57 -2.34 -17.54
C GLY A 85 -19.34 -1.72 -16.16
N GLN A 86 -19.43 -2.49 -15.08
CA GLN A 86 -19.31 -2.04 -13.69
C GLN A 86 -17.92 -2.35 -13.10
N THR A 87 -17.65 -1.85 -11.89
CA THR A 87 -16.41 -2.13 -11.14
C THR A 87 -16.65 -3.22 -10.11
N TYR A 88 -15.81 -4.27 -10.13
CA TYR A 88 -15.85 -5.32 -9.10
C TYR A 88 -15.27 -4.76 -7.80
N SER A 89 -16.14 -4.47 -6.84
CA SER A 89 -15.80 -3.77 -5.61
C SER A 89 -16.72 -4.15 -4.46
N ALA A 90 -16.28 -3.84 -3.24
CA ALA A 90 -17.03 -4.07 -2.02
C ALA A 90 -17.06 -2.81 -1.13
N PRO A 91 -18.13 -2.65 -0.32
CA PRO A 91 -18.31 -1.45 0.50
C PRO A 91 -17.38 -1.49 1.73
N LEU A 92 -16.59 -0.44 1.92
CA LEU A 92 -15.80 -0.21 3.13
C LEU A 92 -16.64 0.58 4.15
N HIS A 93 -16.77 0.03 5.34
CA HIS A 93 -17.32 0.74 6.50
C HIS A 93 -16.25 0.85 7.58
N VAL A 94 -16.23 1.99 8.27
CA VAL A 94 -15.31 2.24 9.38
C VAL A 94 -16.12 2.66 10.59
N THR A 95 -15.83 2.04 11.72
CA THR A 95 -16.43 2.38 13.00
C THR A 95 -15.53 3.37 13.72
N PHE A 96 -16.06 4.55 13.97
CA PHE A 96 -15.38 5.61 14.70
C PHE A 96 -15.98 5.79 16.09
N GLN A 97 -15.16 6.25 17.02
CA GLN A 97 -15.56 6.62 18.36
C GLN A 97 -15.30 8.11 18.58
N LEU A 98 -16.38 8.89 18.74
CA LEU A 98 -16.31 10.29 19.10
C LEU A 98 -16.45 10.44 20.61
N ARG A 99 -15.43 10.99 21.26
CA ARG A 99 -15.44 11.34 22.69
C ARG A 99 -15.62 12.85 22.84
N GLU A 100 -16.66 13.26 23.56
CA GLU A 100 -16.93 14.65 23.93
C GLU A 100 -17.18 14.77 25.44
N GLU A 101 -17.19 15.98 26.00
CA GLU A 101 -17.54 16.22 27.41
C GLU A 101 -18.87 15.59 27.84
N LYS A 102 -19.84 15.50 26.92
CA LYS A 102 -21.19 14.97 27.15
C LYS A 102 -21.26 13.44 27.09
N GLY A 103 -20.17 12.77 26.69
CA GLY A 103 -20.09 11.32 26.59
C GLY A 103 -19.46 10.84 25.29
N THR A 104 -19.50 9.53 25.11
CA THR A 104 -18.89 8.83 23.98
C THR A 104 -19.96 8.29 23.04
N LYS A 105 -19.80 8.51 21.73
CA LYS A 105 -20.65 7.95 20.68
C LYS A 105 -19.81 7.08 19.76
N GLU A 106 -20.37 5.96 19.32
CA GLU A 106 -19.75 5.07 18.34
C GLU A 106 -20.66 4.99 17.13
N GLU A 107 -20.10 5.17 15.94
CA GLU A 107 -20.86 5.19 14.69
C GLU A 107 -20.12 4.47 13.57
N LYS A 108 -20.87 3.68 12.82
CA LYS A 108 -20.40 2.98 11.63
C LYS A 108 -20.65 3.83 10.39
N VAL A 109 -19.59 4.32 9.77
CA VAL A 109 -19.62 5.24 8.64
C VAL A 109 -19.25 4.50 7.36
N TYR A 110 -20.01 4.71 6.29
CA TYR A 110 -19.66 4.23 4.95
C TYR A 110 -18.57 5.11 4.33
N MET A 111 -17.44 4.51 3.99
CA MET A 111 -16.27 5.23 3.45
C MET A 111 -16.17 5.17 1.92
N GLY A 112 -16.97 4.33 1.27
CA GLY A 112 -16.94 4.14 -0.18
C GLY A 112 -16.79 2.68 -0.61
N GLU A 113 -16.56 2.47 -1.90
CA GLU A 113 -16.28 1.15 -2.47
C GLU A 113 -14.76 0.96 -2.66
N ILE A 114 -14.26 -0.23 -2.32
CA ILE A 114 -12.88 -0.66 -2.60
C ILE A 114 -12.91 -1.73 -3.70
N PRO A 115 -12.20 -1.54 -4.84
CA PRO A 115 -12.05 -2.58 -5.85
C PRO A 115 -11.49 -3.87 -5.27
N LEU A 116 -12.03 -5.03 -5.63
CA LEU A 116 -11.50 -6.30 -5.18
C LEU A 116 -10.62 -6.94 -6.25
N MET A 117 -9.58 -7.64 -5.81
CA MET A 117 -8.71 -8.40 -6.68
C MET A 117 -9.38 -9.73 -7.06
N THR A 118 -9.33 -10.09 -8.34
CA THR A 118 -9.80 -11.37 -8.85
C THR A 118 -8.83 -12.50 -8.48
N PRO A 119 -9.23 -13.78 -8.56
CA PRO A 119 -8.31 -14.91 -8.38
C PRO A 119 -7.11 -14.91 -9.35
N GLN A 120 -7.22 -14.23 -10.50
CA GLN A 120 -6.12 -14.09 -11.46
C GLN A 120 -5.13 -12.96 -11.11
N GLY A 121 -5.35 -12.21 -10.02
CA GLY A 121 -4.50 -11.06 -9.66
C GLY A 121 -4.81 -9.78 -10.44
N THR A 122 -6.01 -9.67 -11.01
CA THR A 122 -6.46 -8.52 -11.80
C THR A 122 -7.57 -7.75 -11.08
N PHE A 123 -7.96 -6.59 -11.61
CA PHE A 123 -9.09 -5.78 -11.14
C PHE A 123 -10.05 -5.53 -12.30
N VAL A 124 -11.35 -5.54 -12.03
CA VAL A 124 -12.36 -5.13 -13.01
C VAL A 124 -12.78 -3.70 -12.69
N VAL A 125 -12.48 -2.77 -13.58
CA VAL A 125 -12.81 -1.33 -13.44
C VAL A 125 -13.58 -0.88 -14.66
N ASN A 126 -14.84 -0.48 -14.46
CA ASN A 126 -15.78 -0.08 -15.52
C ASN A 126 -15.86 -1.12 -16.65
N GLY A 127 -16.03 -2.38 -16.27
CA GLY A 127 -16.11 -3.53 -17.19
C GLY A 127 -14.79 -4.01 -17.78
N ALA A 128 -13.70 -3.27 -17.60
CA ALA A 128 -12.40 -3.60 -18.17
C ALA A 128 -11.48 -4.25 -17.12
N GLU A 129 -10.83 -5.34 -17.52
CA GLU A 129 -9.79 -5.98 -16.71
C GLU A 129 -8.50 -5.16 -16.73
N ARG A 130 -7.92 -4.94 -15.56
CA ARG A 130 -6.72 -4.13 -15.34
C ARG A 130 -5.76 -4.84 -14.41
N VAL A 131 -4.47 -4.57 -14.59
CA VAL A 131 -3.40 -5.05 -13.73
C VAL A 131 -2.66 -3.86 -13.16
N VAL A 132 -2.38 -3.89 -11.86
CA VAL A 132 -1.49 -2.93 -11.22
C VAL A 132 -0.07 -3.49 -11.34
N VAL A 133 0.82 -2.73 -11.97
CA VAL A 133 2.22 -3.13 -12.15
C VAL A 133 3.05 -2.63 -10.97
N SER A 134 3.96 -3.49 -10.47
CA SER A 134 4.89 -3.10 -9.43
C SER A 134 5.85 -2.03 -9.96
N GLN A 135 5.98 -0.93 -9.23
CA GLN A 135 6.92 0.13 -9.54
C GLN A 135 8.23 -0.08 -8.79
N LEU A 136 9.35 0.13 -9.46
CA LEU A 136 10.65 0.27 -8.81
C LEU A 136 10.96 1.75 -8.60
N HIS A 137 11.13 2.15 -7.34
CA HIS A 137 11.54 3.50 -6.98
C HIS A 137 12.68 3.44 -5.95
N ARG A 138 13.37 4.57 -5.76
CA ARG A 138 14.43 4.66 -4.74
C ARG A 138 13.82 4.48 -3.35
N SER A 139 14.50 3.73 -2.49
CA SER A 139 14.11 3.59 -1.10
C SER A 139 14.34 4.91 -0.35
N PRO A 140 13.49 5.26 0.62
CA PRO A 140 13.79 6.31 1.59
C PRO A 140 15.10 6.02 2.32
N GLY A 141 15.84 7.06 2.68
CA GLY A 141 17.12 6.94 3.36
C GLY A 141 18.10 8.04 2.99
N ILE A 142 19.38 7.79 3.24
CA ILE A 142 20.47 8.71 2.92
C ILE A 142 21.27 8.11 1.77
N ALA A 143 21.40 8.86 0.67
CA ALA A 143 22.23 8.50 -0.47
C ALA A 143 23.44 9.43 -0.54
N PHE A 144 24.64 8.86 -0.61
CA PHE A 144 25.88 9.60 -0.82
C PHE A 144 26.26 9.50 -2.30
N GLU A 145 26.61 10.63 -2.91
CA GLU A 145 27.01 10.72 -4.31
C GLU A 145 28.37 11.45 -4.40
N SER A 146 29.13 11.17 -5.47
CA SER A 146 30.40 11.84 -5.75
C SER A 146 30.50 12.18 -7.24
N THR A 147 30.87 13.41 -7.55
CA THR A 147 31.06 13.89 -8.93
C THR A 147 32.44 14.53 -9.09
N VAL A 148 33.00 14.50 -10.30
CA VAL A 148 34.29 15.15 -10.58
C VAL A 148 34.01 16.50 -11.22
N HIS A 149 34.41 17.58 -10.54
CA HIS A 149 34.30 18.93 -11.07
C HIS A 149 35.30 19.13 -12.22
N VAL A 150 35.04 20.12 -13.10
CA VAL A 150 35.87 20.39 -14.30
C VAL A 150 37.35 20.71 -13.98
N ASN A 151 37.66 21.10 -12.75
CA ASN A 151 39.02 21.34 -12.28
C ASN A 151 39.72 20.07 -11.74
N GLY A 152 39.09 18.90 -11.85
CA GLY A 152 39.60 17.61 -11.39
C GLY A 152 39.33 17.30 -9.92
N LYS A 153 38.74 18.22 -9.15
CA LYS A 153 38.39 17.98 -7.74
C LYS A 153 37.16 17.07 -7.64
N VAL A 154 37.19 16.10 -6.74
CA VAL A 154 36.02 15.29 -6.40
C VAL A 154 35.13 16.10 -5.43
N LEU A 155 33.88 16.27 -5.81
CA LEU A 155 32.84 16.87 -4.97
C LEU A 155 31.95 15.76 -4.41
N TYR A 156 31.69 15.83 -3.11
CA TYR A 156 30.78 14.92 -2.43
C TYR A 156 29.44 15.62 -2.19
N SER A 157 28.36 14.84 -2.24
CA SER A 157 27.05 15.28 -1.83
C SER A 157 26.33 14.16 -1.10
N PHE A 158 25.32 14.54 -0.31
CA PHE A 158 24.38 13.58 0.22
C PHE A 158 22.96 14.10 0.07
N ARG A 159 22.03 13.16 -0.07
CA ARG A 159 20.61 13.44 -0.17
C ARG A 159 19.86 12.63 0.87
N ILE A 160 19.02 13.31 1.64
CA ILE A 160 18.05 12.71 2.54
C ILE A 160 16.74 12.59 1.78
N ILE A 161 16.32 11.36 1.51
CA ILE A 161 15.12 11.00 0.77
C ILE A 161 14.09 10.52 1.79
N PRO A 162 13.08 11.33 2.16
CA PRO A 162 12.02 10.86 3.03
C PRO A 162 11.05 9.95 2.27
N ASP A 163 10.29 9.15 3.03
CA ASP A 163 9.17 8.39 2.47
C ASP A 163 8.05 9.32 1.99
N ARG A 164 7.80 10.41 2.73
CA ARG A 164 6.86 11.48 2.37
C ARG A 164 7.45 12.84 2.73
N GLY A 165 7.32 13.82 1.84
CA GLY A 165 7.73 15.20 2.08
C GLY A 165 8.91 15.67 1.21
N SER A 166 9.51 16.79 1.62
CA SER A 166 10.56 17.47 0.87
C SER A 166 11.91 16.78 0.99
N TRP A 167 12.63 16.69 -0.13
CA TRP A 167 14.00 16.21 -0.15
C TRP A 167 14.95 17.26 0.43
N ILE A 168 15.99 16.81 1.12
CA ILE A 168 17.09 17.65 1.54
C ILE A 168 18.33 17.18 0.80
N GLU A 169 19.00 18.11 0.12
CA GLU A 169 20.22 17.85 -0.62
C GLU A 169 21.30 18.79 -0.10
N VAL A 170 22.49 18.24 0.12
CA VAL A 170 23.63 18.96 0.64
C VAL A 170 24.83 18.61 -0.22
N GLN A 171 25.58 19.62 -0.66
CA GLN A 171 26.73 19.45 -1.54
C GLN A 171 27.93 20.28 -1.08
N PHE A 172 29.12 19.73 -1.32
CA PHE A 172 30.37 20.47 -1.19
C PHE A 172 30.71 21.15 -2.51
N ASP A 173 31.20 22.38 -2.44
CA ASP A 173 31.75 23.10 -3.59
C ASP A 173 33.27 22.91 -3.73
N THR A 174 33.85 23.61 -4.71
CA THR A 174 35.30 23.53 -4.94
C THR A 174 36.15 24.24 -3.89
N ALA A 175 35.55 25.09 -3.06
CA ALA A 175 36.19 25.80 -1.94
C ALA A 175 36.02 25.06 -0.60
N ASP A 176 35.51 23.83 -0.60
CA ASP A 176 35.21 23.03 0.60
C ASP A 176 34.13 23.66 1.50
N LEU A 177 33.24 24.46 0.90
CA LEU A 177 32.05 25.00 1.54
C LEU A 177 30.86 24.09 1.32
N LEU A 178 29.99 24.00 2.34
CA LEU A 178 28.80 23.16 2.35
C LEU A 178 27.56 24.03 2.07
N TYR A 179 26.72 23.57 1.15
CA TYR A 179 25.47 24.20 0.75
C TYR A 179 24.32 23.21 0.78
#